data_AF-A0A522YYY7-F1
#
_entry.id   AF-A0A522YYY7-F1
#
_cell.length_a   1.000
_cell.length_b   1.000
_cell.length_c   1.000
_cell.angle_alpha   90.00
_cell.angle_beta   90.00
_cell.angle_gamma   90.00
#
_symmetry.space_group_name_H-M   'P 1'
#
loop_
_entity.id
_entity.type
_entity.pdbx_description
1 polymer ?
#
loop_
_entity_poly.entity_id
_entity_poly.type
_entity_poly.pdbx_seq_one_letter_code
_entity_poly.pdbx_strand_id
1 'polypeptide(L)'
;MCCSTADVPPIELKRQHQTLRARVSRLREALAAPGDQRAALASAVGELLPELFQHESGEAARLGPLLEGRPASLRVRVEGEHLTLRSLARDLQLVLQNPNLYPYEHLARLSRGLADGLSAHIDFEEGAVLPPAV
;
A
#
# COMPACT_ATOMS: atom_id res chain seq x y z
N MET A 1 34.04 -10.47 16.27
CA MET A 1 33.29 -11.40 15.40
C MET A 1 31.92 -10.80 15.15
N CYS A 2 31.56 -10.66 13.88
CA CYS A 2 30.53 -9.77 13.37
C CYS A 2 29.13 -10.13 13.88
N CYS A 3 28.40 -9.11 14.35
CA CYS A 3 26.95 -9.14 14.44
C CYS A 3 26.41 -9.30 13.01
N SER A 4 25.92 -10.49 12.67
CA SER A 4 25.29 -10.73 11.37
C SER A 4 23.93 -10.04 11.38
N THR A 5 23.84 -8.89 10.74
CA THR A 5 22.60 -8.11 10.53
C THR A 5 21.68 -8.73 9.47
N ALA A 6 21.77 -10.05 9.25
CA ALA A 6 21.17 -10.73 8.11
C ALA A 6 19.67 -11.08 8.27
N ASP A 7 19.06 -10.92 9.45
CA ASP A 7 17.69 -11.44 9.70
C ASP A 7 16.59 -10.37 9.92
N VAL A 8 16.87 -9.10 9.68
CA VAL A 8 15.94 -7.97 9.88
C VAL A 8 14.94 -7.68 8.73
N PRO A 9 15.19 -8.01 7.43
CA PRO A 9 14.32 -7.55 6.33
C PRO A 9 12.85 -8.01 6.37
N PRO A 10 12.52 -9.29 6.64
CA PRO A 10 11.13 -9.75 6.55
C PRO A 10 10.24 -9.26 7.69
N ILE A 11 10.79 -9.05 8.89
CA ILE A 11 9.99 -8.66 10.08
C ILE A 11 9.50 -7.22 9.96
N GLU A 12 10.38 -6.30 9.53
CA GLU A 12 10.00 -4.90 9.35
C GLU A 12 9.01 -4.73 8.19
N LEU A 13 9.18 -5.47 7.08
CA LEU A 13 8.22 -5.42 5.98
C LEU A 13 6.85 -5.96 6.40
N LYS A 14 6.80 -7.09 7.14
CA LYS A 14 5.55 -7.61 7.72
C LYS A 14 4.89 -6.62 8.68
N ARG A 15 5.66 -5.87 9.48
CA ARG A 15 5.13 -4.80 10.33
C ARG A 15 4.51 -3.67 9.50
N GLN A 16 5.18 -3.26 8.42
CA GLN A 16 4.65 -2.25 7.49
C GLN A 16 3.36 -2.74 6.83
N HIS A 17 3.29 -4.01 6.42
CA HIS A 17 2.07 -4.62 5.88
C HIS A 17 0.93 -4.59 6.90
N GLN A 18 1.20 -4.91 8.18
CA GLN A 18 0.18 -4.82 9.24
C GLN A 18 -0.34 -3.39 9.41
N THR A 19 0.55 -2.39 9.42
CA THR A 19 0.15 -0.98 9.47
C THR A 19 -0.72 -0.62 8.26
N LEU A 20 -0.29 -0.97 7.05
CA LEU A 20 -1.03 -0.69 5.82
C LEU A 20 -2.41 -1.38 5.82
N ARG A 21 -2.50 -2.64 6.24
CA ARG A 21 -3.76 -3.37 6.39
C ARG A 21 -4.70 -2.66 7.39
N ALA A 22 -4.18 -2.17 8.51
CA ALA A 22 -4.98 -1.41 9.47
C ALA A 22 -5.51 -0.10 8.87
N ARG A 23 -4.68 0.63 8.10
CA ARG A 23 -5.11 1.84 7.37
C ARG A 23 -6.15 1.53 6.30
N VAL A 24 -5.97 0.44 5.56
CA VAL A 24 -6.95 -0.03 4.57
C VAL A 24 -8.28 -0.41 5.24
N SER A 25 -8.26 -1.04 6.43
CA SER A 25 -9.50 -1.31 7.19
C SER A 25 -10.25 -0.03 7.51
N ARG A 26 -9.55 0.98 8.05
CA ARG A 26 -10.16 2.30 8.33
C ARG A 26 -10.71 2.97 7.08
N LEU A 27 -10.00 2.87 5.96
CA LEU A 27 -10.46 3.39 4.68
C LEU A 27 -11.73 2.68 4.20
N ARG A 28 -11.81 1.35 4.36
CA ARG A 28 -13.00 0.55 4.03
C ARG A 28 -14.18 0.89 4.93
N GLU A 29 -13.95 1.11 6.23
CA GLU A 29 -14.98 1.57 7.17
C GLU A 29 -15.55 2.92 6.73
N ALA A 30 -14.69 3.88 6.36
CA ALA A 30 -15.13 5.19 5.85
C ALA A 30 -15.91 5.06 4.52
N LEU A 31 -15.52 4.13 3.64
CA LEU A 31 -16.23 3.84 2.38
C LEU A 31 -17.58 3.15 2.56
N ALA A 32 -17.77 2.43 3.67
CA ALA A 32 -19.00 1.70 3.98
C ALA A 32 -20.03 2.56 4.72
N ALA A 33 -19.60 3.69 5.28
CA ALA A 33 -20.48 4.60 6.00
C ALA A 33 -21.55 5.20 5.05
N PRO A 34 -22.81 5.33 5.51
CA PRO A 34 -23.89 5.82 4.66
C PRO A 34 -23.76 7.32 4.36
N GLY A 35 -24.14 7.70 3.14
CA GLY A 35 -24.17 9.09 2.67
C GLY A 35 -22.83 9.62 2.17
N ASP A 36 -22.78 10.94 1.93
CA ASP A 36 -21.53 11.65 1.62
C ASP A 36 -20.72 11.83 2.92
N GLN A 37 -19.68 11.02 3.05
CA GLN A 37 -18.75 11.03 4.17
C GLN A 37 -17.38 11.57 3.77
N ARG A 38 -17.34 12.55 2.86
CA ARG A 38 -16.11 13.12 2.30
C ARG A 38 -15.04 13.42 3.35
N ALA A 39 -15.40 14.03 4.48
CA ALA A 39 -14.43 14.38 5.51
C ALA A 39 -13.78 13.14 6.15
N ALA A 40 -14.59 12.14 6.51
CA ALA A 40 -14.09 10.88 7.09
C ALA A 40 -13.23 10.12 6.07
N LEU A 41 -13.69 10.05 4.82
CA LEU A 41 -12.96 9.40 3.74
C LEU A 41 -11.64 10.11 3.44
N ALA A 42 -11.63 11.44 3.40
CA ALA A 42 -10.43 12.25 3.22
C ALA A 42 -9.43 12.05 4.36
N SER A 43 -9.91 11.96 5.61
CA SER A 43 -9.08 11.65 6.77
C SER A 43 -8.42 10.28 6.64
N ALA A 44 -9.20 9.25 6.31
CA ALA A 44 -8.69 7.89 6.15
C ALA A 44 -7.65 7.77 5.02
N VAL A 45 -7.89 8.43 3.89
CA VAL A 45 -6.89 8.53 2.81
C VAL A 45 -5.65 9.29 3.27
N GLY A 46 -5.83 10.42 3.98
CA GLY A 46 -4.73 11.22 4.52
C GLY A 46 -3.83 10.46 5.50
N GLU A 47 -4.38 9.50 6.26
CA GLU A 47 -3.61 8.59 7.10
C GLU A 47 -2.90 7.48 6.30
N LEU A 48 -3.49 7.00 5.21
CA LEU A 48 -2.97 5.88 4.42
C LEU A 48 -1.79 6.30 3.52
N LEU A 49 -1.91 7.44 2.83
CA LEU A 49 -0.94 7.82 1.79
C LEU A 49 0.50 7.97 2.32
N PRO A 50 0.76 8.61 3.48
CA PRO A 50 2.12 8.69 4.01
C PRO A 50 2.75 7.32 4.28
N GLU A 51 1.98 6.39 4.83
CA GLU A 51 2.42 5.02 5.13
C GLU A 51 2.75 4.26 3.84
N LEU A 52 1.92 4.41 2.80
CA LEU A 52 2.16 3.80 1.49
C LEU A 52 3.45 4.32 0.84
N PHE A 53 3.66 5.64 0.82
CA PHE A 53 4.89 6.21 0.26
C PHE A 53 6.13 5.80 1.06
N GLN A 54 6.02 5.73 2.39
CA GLN A 54 7.12 5.27 3.24
C GLN A 54 7.48 3.80 2.96
N HIS A 55 6.48 2.93 2.85
CA HIS A 55 6.66 1.53 2.52
C HIS A 55 7.39 1.37 1.18
N GLU A 56 6.84 1.95 0.11
CA GLU A 56 7.40 1.89 -1.25
C GLU A 56 8.86 2.38 -1.31
N SER A 57 9.19 3.46 -0.58
CA SER A 57 10.53 4.07 -0.61
C SER A 57 11.65 3.13 -0.13
N GLY A 58 11.35 2.22 0.80
CA GLY A 58 12.33 1.30 1.37
C GLY A 58 12.17 -0.14 0.90
N GLU A 59 11.10 -0.44 0.19
CA GLU A 59 10.71 -1.80 -0.19
C GLU A 59 11.66 -2.44 -1.20
N ALA A 60 12.04 -1.71 -2.26
CA ALA A 60 12.94 -2.24 -3.28
C ALA A 60 14.28 -2.75 -2.68
N ALA A 61 14.80 -2.06 -1.67
CA ALA A 61 16.01 -2.47 -0.96
C ALA A 61 15.81 -3.73 -0.09
N ARG A 62 14.59 -3.95 0.44
CA ARG A 62 14.24 -5.10 1.28
C ARG A 62 13.85 -6.33 0.45
N LEU A 63 13.13 -6.13 -0.65
CA LEU A 63 12.68 -7.20 -1.54
C LEU A 63 13.73 -7.64 -2.55
N GLY A 64 14.65 -6.75 -2.95
CA GLY A 64 15.70 -7.04 -3.93
C GLY A 64 16.42 -8.38 -3.68
N PRO A 65 16.96 -8.63 -2.46
CA PRO A 65 17.58 -9.90 -2.11
C PRO A 65 16.63 -11.11 -2.14
N LEU A 66 15.34 -10.93 -1.81
CA LEU A 66 14.35 -12.00 -1.80
C LEU A 66 13.91 -12.42 -3.21
N LEU A 67 14.03 -11.49 -4.16
CA LEU A 67 13.73 -11.69 -5.58
C LEU A 67 14.94 -12.15 -6.40
N GLU A 68 16.10 -12.34 -5.77
CA GLU A 68 17.29 -12.86 -6.44
C GLU A 68 17.14 -14.35 -6.75
N GLY A 69 17.50 -14.78 -7.97
CA GLY A 69 17.29 -16.15 -8.44
C GLY A 69 15.82 -16.56 -8.68
N ARG A 70 14.86 -15.65 -8.46
CA ARG A 70 13.44 -15.86 -8.76
C ARG A 70 13.10 -15.53 -10.22
N PRO A 71 11.98 -16.05 -10.76
CA PRO A 71 11.53 -15.69 -12.11
C PRO A 71 11.37 -14.16 -12.28
N ALA A 72 11.88 -13.62 -13.38
CA ALA A 72 11.81 -12.19 -13.68
C ALA A 72 10.36 -11.65 -13.69
N SER A 73 9.39 -12.50 -14.03
CA SER A 73 7.97 -12.17 -14.00
C SER A 73 7.46 -11.74 -12.62
N LEU A 74 8.05 -12.24 -11.52
CA LEU A 74 7.68 -11.80 -10.16
C LEU A 74 8.12 -10.36 -9.93
N ARG A 75 9.36 -10.02 -10.29
CA ARG A 75 9.88 -8.65 -10.15
C ARG A 75 9.08 -7.65 -11.00
N VAL A 76 8.82 -8.00 -12.26
CA VAL A 76 8.01 -7.17 -13.17
C VAL A 76 6.60 -6.96 -12.61
N ARG A 77 6.02 -7.98 -11.97
CA ARG A 77 4.70 -7.85 -11.34
C ARG A 77 4.73 -6.88 -10.16
N VAL A 78 5.66 -7.05 -9.22
CA VAL A 78 5.82 -6.14 -8.06
C VAL A 78 5.99 -4.70 -8.52
N GLU A 79 6.90 -4.46 -9.46
CA GLU A 79 7.15 -3.12 -10.02
C GLU A 79 5.90 -2.53 -10.70
N GLY A 80 5.14 -3.34 -11.43
CA GLY A 80 3.89 -2.92 -12.06
C GLY A 80 2.78 -2.59 -11.05
N GLU A 81 2.67 -3.36 -9.98
CA GLU A 81 1.74 -3.08 -8.87
C GLU A 81 2.12 -1.78 -8.17
N HIS A 82 3.41 -1.53 -7.90
CA HIS A 82 3.89 -0.26 -7.31
C HIS A 82 3.55 0.94 -8.18
N LEU A 83 3.81 0.86 -9.50
CA LEU A 83 3.48 1.94 -10.42
C LEU A 83 1.98 2.27 -10.40
N THR A 84 1.13 1.25 -10.36
CA THR A 84 -0.32 1.40 -10.28
C THR A 84 -0.75 2.06 -8.98
N LEU A 85 -0.26 1.57 -7.83
CA LEU A 85 -0.55 2.12 -6.51
C LEU A 85 -0.07 3.56 -6.37
N ARG A 86 1.14 3.86 -6.85
CA ARG A 86 1.71 5.21 -6.84
C ARG A 86 0.90 6.18 -7.69
N SER A 87 0.41 5.74 -8.86
CA SER A 87 -0.47 6.56 -9.70
C SER A 87 -1.77 6.90 -8.96
N LEU A 88 -2.44 5.89 -8.40
CA LEU A 88 -3.68 6.08 -7.62
C LEU A 88 -3.46 6.98 -6.40
N ALA A 89 -2.34 6.80 -5.70
CA ALA A 89 -1.98 7.62 -4.55
C ALA A 89 -1.82 9.10 -4.93
N ARG A 90 -1.18 9.39 -6.07
CA ARG A 90 -1.01 10.76 -6.59
C ARG A 90 -2.34 11.35 -7.03
N ASP A 91 -3.19 10.59 -7.71
CA ASP A 91 -4.53 11.04 -8.09
C ASP A 91 -5.36 11.40 -6.85
N LEU A 92 -5.29 10.59 -5.80
CA LEU A 92 -5.93 10.87 -4.52
C LEU A 92 -5.38 12.14 -3.86
N GLN A 93 -4.07 12.38 -3.88
CA GLN A 93 -3.50 13.65 -3.39
C GLN A 93 -4.09 14.85 -4.13
N LEU A 94 -4.18 14.78 -5.46
CA LEU A 94 -4.78 15.85 -6.27
C LEU A 94 -6.25 16.08 -5.92
N VAL A 95 -7.02 15.00 -5.71
CA VAL A 95 -8.44 15.08 -5.32
C VAL A 95 -8.60 15.69 -3.93
N LEU A 96 -7.75 15.31 -2.97
CA LEU A 96 -7.79 15.86 -1.61
C LEU A 96 -7.38 17.33 -1.55
N GLN A 97 -6.43 17.76 -2.38
CA GLN A 97 -5.99 19.16 -2.47
C GLN A 97 -7.01 20.07 -3.15
N ASN A 98 -7.91 19.49 -3.97
CA ASN A 98 -8.88 20.24 -4.76
C ASN A 98 -10.32 19.74 -4.52
N PRO A 99 -10.83 19.80 -3.29
CA PRO A 99 -12.11 19.17 -2.93
C PRO A 99 -13.32 19.75 -3.67
N ASN A 100 -13.22 20.98 -4.18
CA ASN A 100 -14.28 21.64 -4.94
C ASN A 100 -14.32 21.22 -6.42
N LEU A 101 -13.23 20.64 -6.95
CA LEU A 101 -13.13 20.25 -8.36
C LEU A 101 -13.61 18.82 -8.61
N TYR A 102 -13.62 18.00 -7.56
CA TYR A 102 -13.91 16.57 -7.68
C TYR A 102 -15.06 16.19 -6.76
N PRO A 103 -16.11 15.53 -7.26
CA PRO A 103 -17.26 15.13 -6.44
C PRO A 103 -16.90 13.95 -5.52
N TYR A 104 -17.71 13.71 -4.48
CA TYR A 104 -17.46 12.65 -3.48
C TYR A 104 -17.30 11.27 -4.12
N GLU A 105 -18.09 10.95 -5.12
CA GLU A 105 -18.08 9.68 -5.84
C GLU A 105 -16.74 9.42 -6.53
N HIS A 106 -16.05 10.48 -6.95
CA HIS A 106 -14.71 10.35 -7.54
C HIS A 106 -13.67 9.98 -6.48
N LEU A 107 -13.69 10.67 -5.33
CA LEU A 107 -12.86 10.32 -4.16
C LEU A 107 -13.14 8.87 -3.73
N ALA A 108 -14.40 8.50 -3.55
CA ALA A 108 -14.82 7.15 -3.13
C ALA A 108 -14.35 6.07 -4.10
N ARG A 109 -14.45 6.29 -5.41
CA ARG A 109 -13.99 5.34 -6.43
C ARG A 109 -12.47 5.13 -6.37
N LEU A 110 -11.69 6.21 -6.32
CA LEU A 110 -10.23 6.11 -6.23
C LEU A 110 -9.79 5.47 -4.93
N SER A 111 -10.41 5.85 -3.80
CA SER A 111 -10.15 5.26 -2.48
C SER A 111 -10.41 3.76 -2.46
N ARG A 112 -11.50 3.29 -3.11
CA ARG A 112 -11.78 1.86 -3.24
C ARG A 112 -10.74 1.14 -4.09
N GLY A 113 -10.38 1.72 -5.23
CA GLY A 113 -9.31 1.18 -6.09
C GLY A 113 -7.98 1.06 -5.36
N LEU A 114 -7.61 2.07 -4.57
CA LEU A 114 -6.40 2.01 -3.74
C LEU A 114 -6.50 0.93 -2.66
N ALA A 115 -7.62 0.86 -1.94
CA ALA A 115 -7.84 -0.13 -0.88
C ALA A 115 -7.78 -1.58 -1.41
N ASP A 116 -8.39 -1.85 -2.56
CA ASP A 116 -8.40 -3.17 -3.19
C ASP A 116 -7.02 -3.52 -3.77
N GLY A 117 -6.40 -2.59 -4.50
CA GLY A 117 -5.07 -2.77 -5.06
C GLY A 117 -4.01 -3.02 -4.00
N LEU A 118 -4.01 -2.23 -2.93
CA LEU A 118 -3.04 -2.38 -1.85
C LEU A 118 -3.23 -3.68 -1.06
N SER A 119 -4.48 -4.11 -0.84
CA SER A 119 -4.74 -5.41 -0.21
C SER A 119 -4.19 -6.56 -1.06
N ALA A 120 -4.49 -6.56 -2.36
CA ALA A 120 -4.05 -7.59 -3.28
C ALA A 120 -2.53 -7.64 -3.43
N HIS A 121 -1.89 -6.46 -3.44
CA HIS A 121 -0.43 -6.34 -3.47
C HIS A 121 0.20 -6.98 -2.23
N ILE A 122 -0.23 -6.59 -1.02
CA ILE A 122 0.28 -7.16 0.24
C ILE A 122 0.06 -8.68 0.29
N ASP A 123 -1.13 -9.16 -0.11
CA ASP A 123 -1.44 -10.60 -0.15
C ASP A 123 -0.50 -11.35 -1.12
N PHE A 124 -0.18 -10.75 -2.27
CA PHE A 124 0.75 -11.32 -3.23
C PHE A 124 2.17 -11.39 -2.67
N GLU A 125 2.66 -10.31 -2.06
CA GLU A 125 4.00 -10.29 -1.49
C GLU A 125 4.15 -11.31 -0.36
N GLU A 126 3.17 -11.37 0.55
CA GLU A 126 3.18 -12.33 1.65
C GLU A 126 3.06 -13.80 1.19
N GLY A 127 2.34 -14.04 0.09
CA GLY A 127 2.12 -15.39 -0.45
C GLY A 127 3.20 -15.89 -1.40
N ALA A 128 3.88 -14.99 -2.13
CA ALA A 128 4.77 -15.36 -3.24
C ALA A 128 6.22 -14.88 -3.08
N VAL A 129 6.47 -13.84 -2.27
CA VAL A 129 7.79 -13.20 -2.18
C VAL A 129 8.42 -13.40 -0.80
N LEU A 130 7.66 -13.11 0.26
CA LEU A 130 8.13 -13.20 1.63
C LEU A 130 8.20 -14.66 2.12
N PRO A 131 9.20 -14.99 2.95
CA PRO A 131 9.24 -16.29 3.60
C PRO A 131 8.06 -16.45 4.58
N PRO A 132 7.56 -17.69 4.77
CA PRO A 132 6.53 -17.98 5.76
C PRO A 132 6.99 -17.56 7.16
N ALA A 133 6.04 -17.20 8.03
CA ALA A 133 6.37 -16.96 9.43
C ALA A 133 6.83 -18.27 10.08
N VAL A 134 7.99 -18.23 10.75
CA VAL A 134 8.53 -19.34 11.56
C VAL A 134 7.86 -19.33 12.93
#